data_AF-A0A7S1TG82-F1
#
_entry.id   AF-A0A7S1TG82-F1
#
_cell.length_a   1.000
_cell.length_b   1.000
_cell.length_c   1.000
_cell.angle_alpha   90.00
_cell.angle_beta   90.00
_cell.angle_gamma   90.00
#
_symmetry.space_group_name_H-M   'P 1'
#
loop_
_entity.id
_entity.type
_entity.pdbx_description
1 polymer ?
#
loop_
_entity_poly.entity_id
_entity_poly.type
_entity_poly.pdbx_seq_one_letter_code
_entity_poly.pdbx_strand_id
1 'polypeptide(L)'
;CVAPEFDGLDLLVTDDHRESVRHYCEVAKSKSDRERTGEGAQKSKTGVPTGTFAINPFNGDRVPIWVADYVLGGYGTGVVMAVPAHDQRDFEFAQQFDLPIRTVVTGGESSQQAHEGPGQICNWSMAMGLDLDGKSVDEAREILLEFIEREGKGKRCINYKLRDWLFSRQRYWGEPFPIIFVDGVAQGVPNEDLPVTLPEVETFAPSGTGESPLAVLDQWVNTTCPKSGVPAKRETNTMPQWAGSCWYYLRFIDPKNLTKVINPELEQYWMPVDLYVGGVEHAVLHLLYARFWHKVLYDCGVVSTKEPFQRLVNQGMILGEVEYTGYRLADGTFVSARRVDADELITLDTREDVEAVNVLNEDVEKEKESFVLKSDKNVLVHARAHKMSKSRGNVVNPDTIIEDYGADALRCYLMFMGPLEQVKPWNTNGTQGTARFLSRVWRLVMEGTGGGLAPAVVNSTSALAPG
;
A
#
# COMPACT_ATOMS: atom_id res chain seq x y z
N CYS A 1 -4.26 12.02 -25.34
CA CYS A 1 -5.02 12.55 -24.19
C CYS A 1 -4.10 13.35 -23.27
N VAL A 2 -4.65 14.36 -22.59
CA VAL A 2 -3.96 15.31 -21.70
C VAL A 2 -4.63 15.25 -20.32
N ALA A 3 -3.83 15.35 -19.26
CA ALA A 3 -4.34 15.39 -17.89
C ALA A 3 -5.15 16.69 -17.64
N PRO A 4 -6.22 16.63 -16.84
CA PRO A 4 -6.97 17.81 -16.40
C PRO A 4 -6.12 18.88 -15.70
N GLU A 5 -5.01 18.46 -15.07
CA GLU A 5 -4.06 19.31 -14.35
C GLU A 5 -2.87 19.77 -15.21
N PHE A 6 -2.87 19.51 -16.52
CA PHE A 6 -1.71 19.81 -17.37
C PHE A 6 -1.42 21.31 -17.44
N ASP A 7 -0.19 21.68 -17.07
CA ASP A 7 0.30 23.07 -17.16
C ASP A 7 0.33 23.51 -18.63
N GLY A 8 -0.50 24.51 -18.96
CA GLY A 8 -0.67 25.01 -20.32
C GLY A 8 -1.86 24.43 -21.08
N LEU A 9 -2.77 23.72 -20.41
CA LEU A 9 -4.01 23.22 -21.02
C LEU A 9 -4.80 24.33 -21.74
N ASP A 10 -4.83 25.55 -21.21
CA ASP A 10 -5.51 26.70 -21.83
C ASP A 10 -5.01 27.05 -23.25
N LEU A 11 -3.76 26.71 -23.57
CA LEU A 11 -3.17 26.90 -24.91
C LEU A 11 -3.67 25.86 -25.92
N LEU A 12 -4.16 24.73 -25.41
CA LEU A 12 -4.64 23.61 -26.22
C LEU A 12 -6.14 23.68 -26.46
N VAL A 13 -6.86 24.67 -25.93
CA VAL A 13 -8.33 24.69 -25.92
C VAL A 13 -8.85 25.86 -26.76
N THR A 14 -9.70 25.52 -27.73
CA THR A 14 -10.46 26.52 -28.52
C THR A 14 -11.53 27.18 -27.67
N ASP A 15 -11.96 28.40 -28.03
CA ASP A 15 -12.90 29.16 -27.21
C ASP A 15 -14.25 28.44 -27.01
N ASP A 16 -14.77 27.79 -28.06
CA ASP A 16 -16.04 27.04 -28.00
C ASP A 16 -15.98 25.81 -27.06
N HIS A 17 -14.78 25.31 -26.74
CA HIS A 17 -14.59 24.17 -25.84
C HIS A 17 -14.19 24.59 -24.43
N ARG A 18 -13.85 25.87 -24.20
CA ARG A 18 -13.23 26.35 -22.96
C ARG A 18 -14.09 26.11 -21.72
N GLU A 19 -15.40 26.36 -21.82
CA GLU A 19 -16.32 26.13 -20.70
C GLU A 19 -16.45 24.64 -20.36
N SER A 20 -16.62 23.79 -21.38
CA SER A 20 -16.74 22.34 -21.18
C SER A 20 -15.47 21.71 -20.59
N VAL A 21 -14.29 22.16 -21.04
CA VAL A 21 -13.00 21.70 -20.51
C VAL A 21 -12.81 22.17 -19.08
N ARG A 22 -13.14 23.44 -18.78
CA ARG A 22 -13.05 23.97 -17.40
C ARG A 22 -13.93 23.17 -16.45
N HIS A 23 -15.20 22.95 -16.81
CA HIS A 23 -16.13 22.17 -16.00
C HIS A 23 -15.62 20.75 -15.78
N TYR A 24 -15.12 20.10 -16.84
CA TYR A 24 -14.53 18.77 -16.75
C TYR A 24 -13.34 18.73 -15.78
N CYS A 25 -12.44 19.70 -15.84
CA CYS A 25 -11.29 19.80 -14.94
C CYS A 25 -11.70 20.04 -13.48
N GLU A 26 -12.73 20.84 -13.22
CA GLU A 26 -13.28 21.05 -11.87
C GLU A 26 -13.82 19.75 -11.27
N VAL A 27 -14.59 18.99 -12.07
CA VAL A 27 -15.09 17.67 -11.65
C VAL A 27 -13.93 16.71 -11.41
N ALA A 28 -12.93 16.67 -12.30
CA ALA A 28 -11.78 15.80 -12.15
C ALA A 28 -10.96 16.09 -10.88
N LYS A 29 -10.81 17.37 -10.50
CA LYS A 29 -10.12 17.79 -9.26
C LYS A 29 -10.82 17.33 -7.97
N SER A 30 -12.13 17.05 -8.03
CA SER A 30 -12.86 16.50 -6.88
C SER A 30 -12.62 15.00 -6.66
N LYS A 31 -11.99 14.33 -7.64
CA LYS A 31 -11.67 12.89 -7.59
C LYS A 31 -10.22 12.68 -7.23
N SER A 32 -9.95 11.67 -6.41
CA SER A 32 -8.61 11.17 -6.15
C SER A 32 -8.04 10.40 -7.36
N ASP A 33 -6.71 10.30 -7.45
CA ASP A 33 -6.03 9.46 -8.46
C ASP A 33 -6.56 8.02 -8.47
N ARG A 34 -6.88 7.47 -7.29
CA ARG A 34 -7.43 6.12 -7.13
C ARG A 34 -8.83 6.01 -7.73
N GLU A 35 -9.68 7.02 -7.54
CA GLU A 35 -11.01 7.04 -8.14
C GLU A 35 -10.95 7.19 -9.66
N ARG A 36 -9.95 7.93 -10.17
CA ARG A 36 -9.72 8.14 -11.61
C ARG A 36 -9.12 6.95 -12.34
N THR A 37 -8.47 6.03 -11.62
CA THR A 37 -7.77 4.87 -12.21
C THR A 37 -8.27 3.52 -11.72
N GLY A 38 -9.15 3.49 -10.71
CA GLY A 38 -9.71 2.27 -10.14
C GLY A 38 -10.79 1.63 -11.01
N GLU A 39 -11.29 0.48 -10.55
CA GLU A 39 -12.29 -0.34 -11.26
C GLU A 39 -13.56 0.44 -11.65
N GLY A 40 -13.98 1.38 -10.80
CA GLY A 40 -15.13 2.26 -11.09
C GLY A 40 -14.93 3.14 -12.33
N ALA A 41 -13.73 3.71 -12.51
CA ALA A 41 -13.37 4.48 -13.69
C ALA A 41 -13.12 3.60 -14.93
N GLN A 42 -12.88 2.30 -14.75
CA GLN A 42 -12.79 1.38 -15.87
C GLN A 42 -14.15 1.09 -16.50
N LYS A 43 -15.24 1.12 -15.71
CA LYS A 43 -16.61 0.85 -16.18
C LYS A 43 -17.21 1.93 -17.09
N SER A 44 -16.74 3.17 -16.99
CA SER A 44 -17.17 4.27 -17.87
C SER A 44 -16.00 5.23 -18.05
N LYS A 45 -15.48 5.35 -19.27
CA LYS A 45 -14.45 6.35 -19.55
C LYS A 45 -15.10 7.73 -19.60
N THR A 46 -14.35 8.76 -19.27
CA THR A 46 -14.80 10.15 -19.40
C THR A 46 -13.71 10.99 -20.05
N GLY A 47 -14.12 11.97 -20.84
CA GLY A 47 -13.22 12.89 -21.51
C GLY A 47 -13.96 13.96 -22.28
N VAL A 48 -13.26 15.04 -22.63
CA VAL A 48 -13.79 16.17 -23.38
C VAL A 48 -12.80 16.61 -24.45
N PRO A 49 -13.24 16.90 -25.69
CA PRO A 49 -12.35 17.38 -26.74
C PRO A 49 -11.91 18.81 -26.45
N THR A 50 -10.69 19.16 -26.85
CA THR A 50 -10.19 20.54 -26.70
C THR A 50 -10.49 21.42 -27.92
N GLY A 51 -10.94 20.80 -29.02
CA GLY A 51 -11.11 21.45 -30.33
C GLY A 51 -9.81 21.69 -31.10
N THR A 52 -8.66 21.31 -30.54
CA THR A 52 -7.36 21.39 -31.21
C THR A 52 -6.82 20.02 -31.61
N PHE A 53 -5.78 20.03 -32.44
CA PHE A 53 -5.18 18.84 -33.01
C PHE A 53 -3.67 18.91 -32.88
N ALA A 54 -3.04 17.79 -32.55
CA ALA A 54 -1.61 17.58 -32.70
C ALA A 54 -1.31 17.04 -34.11
N ILE A 55 -0.09 17.28 -34.59
CA ILE A 55 0.41 16.64 -35.82
C ILE A 55 1.24 15.43 -35.42
N ASN A 56 0.87 14.25 -35.91
CA ASN A 56 1.69 13.06 -35.73
C ASN A 56 3.02 13.26 -36.48
N PRO A 57 4.17 13.17 -35.78
CA PRO A 57 5.45 13.56 -36.35
C PRO A 57 6.02 12.56 -37.36
N PHE A 58 5.33 11.45 -37.64
CA PHE A 58 5.74 10.44 -38.62
C PHE A 58 4.90 10.53 -39.89
N ASN A 59 3.58 10.45 -39.77
CA ASN A 59 2.69 10.42 -40.94
C ASN A 59 2.04 11.77 -41.28
N GLY A 60 2.20 12.80 -40.42
CA GLY A 60 1.63 14.13 -40.63
C GLY A 60 0.13 14.26 -40.33
N ASP A 61 -0.51 13.19 -39.84
CA ASP A 61 -1.93 13.19 -39.56
C ASP A 61 -2.29 14.14 -38.41
N ARG A 62 -3.46 14.75 -38.52
CA ARG A 62 -4.06 15.54 -37.44
C ARG A 62 -4.74 14.61 -36.45
N VAL A 63 -4.23 14.57 -35.22
CA VAL A 63 -4.76 13.77 -34.12
C VAL A 63 -5.49 14.68 -33.14
N PRO A 64 -6.78 14.45 -32.84
CA PRO A 64 -7.53 15.30 -31.93
C PRO A 64 -6.97 15.22 -30.51
N ILE A 65 -6.91 16.35 -29.83
CA ILE A 65 -6.49 16.44 -28.43
C ILE A 65 -7.73 16.37 -27.53
N TRP A 66 -7.64 15.53 -26.50
CA TRP A 66 -8.69 15.28 -25.52
C TRP A 66 -8.13 15.45 -24.12
N VAL A 67 -8.94 16.01 -23.22
CA VAL A 67 -8.71 15.96 -21.77
C VAL A 67 -9.42 14.73 -21.23
N ALA A 68 -8.70 13.89 -20.47
CA ALA A 68 -9.26 12.68 -19.88
C ALA A 68 -8.67 12.45 -18.49
N ASP A 69 -9.50 12.09 -17.53
CA ASP A 69 -9.10 12.02 -16.12
C ASP A 69 -8.31 10.74 -15.80
N TYR A 70 -8.34 9.72 -16.65
CA TYR A 70 -7.42 8.56 -16.52
C TYR A 70 -5.95 8.92 -16.78
N VAL A 71 -5.66 10.07 -17.40
CA VAL A 71 -4.31 10.61 -17.56
C VAL A 71 -3.96 11.45 -16.33
N LEU A 72 -2.90 11.07 -15.62
CA LEU A 72 -2.51 11.72 -14.36
C LEU A 72 -1.38 12.72 -14.61
N GLY A 73 -1.56 13.98 -14.20
CA GLY A 73 -0.56 15.04 -14.39
C GLY A 73 0.78 14.74 -13.72
N GLY A 74 0.76 14.08 -12.56
CA GLY A 74 1.97 13.68 -11.82
C GLY A 74 2.66 12.41 -12.35
N TYR A 75 2.27 11.88 -13.50
CA TYR A 75 2.88 10.69 -14.11
C TYR A 75 3.33 10.96 -15.55
N GLY A 76 4.60 10.68 -15.84
CA GLY A 76 5.20 11.02 -17.13
C GLY A 76 5.18 12.53 -17.37
N THR A 77 4.67 12.95 -18.52
CA THR A 77 4.52 14.37 -18.89
C THR A 77 3.11 14.92 -18.64
N GLY A 78 2.21 14.12 -18.08
CA GLY A 78 0.77 14.45 -18.03
C GLY A 78 0.08 14.41 -19.39
N VAL A 79 0.76 13.93 -20.44
CA VAL A 79 0.24 13.77 -21.80
C VAL A 79 0.60 12.38 -22.30
N VAL A 80 -0.36 11.69 -22.89
CA VAL A 80 -0.17 10.36 -23.48
C VAL A 80 -0.69 10.33 -24.91
N MET A 81 0.05 9.67 -25.80
CA MET A 81 -0.51 9.25 -27.09
C MET A 81 -1.45 8.08 -26.84
N ALA A 82 -2.60 8.08 -27.52
CA ALA A 82 -3.54 6.97 -27.45
C ALA A 82 -3.33 6.06 -28.66
N VAL A 83 -3.24 4.74 -28.45
CA VAL A 83 -3.08 3.75 -29.52
C VAL A 83 -4.17 2.68 -29.41
N PRO A 84 -5.43 3.00 -29.79
CA PRO A 84 -6.59 2.18 -29.44
C PRO A 84 -6.53 0.72 -29.88
N ALA A 85 -5.91 0.38 -31.01
CA ALA A 85 -5.81 -1.01 -31.43
C ALA A 85 -4.89 -1.87 -30.52
N HIS A 86 -4.06 -1.24 -29.68
CA HIS A 86 -2.96 -1.88 -28.96
C HIS A 86 -2.82 -1.45 -27.47
N ASP A 87 -3.78 -0.71 -26.92
CA ASP A 87 -3.93 -0.47 -25.47
C ASP A 87 -5.43 -0.56 -25.15
N GLN A 88 -5.79 -1.44 -24.22
CA GLN A 88 -7.20 -1.74 -23.91
C GLN A 88 -7.96 -0.51 -23.36
N ARG A 89 -7.30 0.39 -22.63
CA ARG A 89 -7.95 1.58 -22.10
C ARG A 89 -8.22 2.60 -23.19
N ASP A 90 -7.28 2.75 -24.12
CA ASP A 90 -7.45 3.61 -25.30
C ASP A 90 -8.50 3.05 -26.25
N PHE A 91 -8.62 1.72 -26.37
CA PHE A 91 -9.67 1.04 -27.13
C PHE A 91 -11.06 1.37 -26.60
N GLU A 92 -11.28 1.17 -25.30
CA GLU A 92 -12.55 1.47 -24.64
C GLU A 92 -12.91 2.96 -24.74
N PHE A 93 -11.92 3.84 -24.58
CA PHE A 93 -12.10 5.28 -24.76
C PHE A 93 -12.48 5.61 -26.21
N ALA A 94 -11.78 5.04 -27.19
CA ALA A 94 -12.06 5.27 -28.60
C ALA A 94 -13.44 4.74 -29.01
N GLN A 95 -13.85 3.57 -28.53
CA GLN A 95 -15.20 3.05 -28.77
C GLN A 95 -16.28 3.96 -28.18
N GLN A 96 -16.09 4.44 -26.96
CA GLN A 96 -17.08 5.28 -26.30
C GLN A 96 -17.27 6.64 -26.99
N PHE A 97 -16.19 7.20 -27.54
CA PHE A 97 -16.19 8.53 -28.17
C PHE A 97 -16.11 8.49 -29.70
N ASP A 98 -16.33 7.32 -30.31
CA ASP A 98 -16.30 7.09 -31.76
C ASP A 98 -15.01 7.64 -32.43
N LEU A 99 -13.86 7.34 -31.82
CA LEU A 99 -12.55 7.76 -32.31
C LEU A 99 -11.90 6.69 -33.21
N PRO A 100 -11.02 7.08 -34.14
CA PRO A 100 -10.38 6.13 -35.05
C PRO A 100 -9.55 5.07 -34.32
N ILE A 101 -9.81 3.80 -34.62
CA ILE A 101 -9.02 2.65 -34.19
C ILE A 101 -8.20 2.18 -35.38
N ARG A 102 -6.86 2.23 -35.28
CA ARG A 102 -5.94 1.90 -36.37
C ARG A 102 -4.98 0.80 -35.95
N THR A 103 -5.04 -0.31 -36.66
CA THR A 103 -4.16 -1.45 -36.45
C THR A 103 -2.79 -1.18 -37.07
N VAL A 104 -1.74 -1.22 -36.23
CA VAL A 104 -0.33 -1.11 -36.65
C VAL A 104 0.53 -2.31 -36.25
N VAL A 105 -0.07 -3.28 -35.56
CA VAL A 105 0.51 -4.59 -35.24
C VAL A 105 -0.49 -5.67 -35.63
N THR A 106 -0.02 -6.72 -36.31
CA THR A 106 -0.86 -7.85 -36.72
C THR A 106 -1.61 -8.47 -35.55
N GLY A 107 -2.88 -8.83 -35.75
CA GLY A 107 -3.78 -9.34 -34.69
C GLY A 107 -4.61 -8.27 -33.98
N GLY A 108 -4.36 -6.99 -34.27
CA GLY A 108 -5.14 -5.86 -33.74
C GLY A 108 -6.36 -5.46 -34.56
N GLU A 109 -6.90 -6.33 -35.41
CA GLU A 109 -8.11 -6.06 -36.22
C GLU A 109 -9.43 -6.29 -35.45
N SER A 110 -9.35 -6.72 -34.18
CA SER A 110 -10.51 -7.03 -33.35
C SER A 110 -11.38 -5.79 -33.07
N SER A 111 -12.69 -5.95 -33.21
CA SER A 111 -13.69 -4.94 -32.81
C SER A 111 -14.15 -5.08 -31.36
N GLN A 112 -13.63 -6.06 -30.61
CA GLN A 112 -14.06 -6.35 -29.23
C GLN A 112 -13.04 -5.94 -28.17
N GLN A 113 -11.75 -5.96 -28.49
CA GLN A 113 -10.67 -5.66 -27.55
C GLN A 113 -9.39 -5.24 -28.28
N ALA A 114 -8.49 -4.56 -27.57
CA ALA A 114 -7.16 -4.25 -28.07
C ALA A 114 -6.26 -5.49 -28.13
N HIS A 115 -5.25 -5.45 -29.01
CA HIS A 115 -4.17 -6.42 -29.05
C HIS A 115 -2.91 -5.88 -28.37
N GLU A 116 -2.65 -6.33 -27.14
CA GLU A 116 -1.48 -5.95 -26.33
C GLU A 116 -0.32 -6.97 -26.43
N GLY A 117 -0.47 -7.98 -27.28
CA GLY A 117 0.47 -9.09 -27.42
C GLY A 117 1.58 -8.86 -28.46
N PRO A 118 2.46 -9.86 -28.65
CA PRO A 118 3.46 -9.81 -29.71
C PRO A 118 2.81 -9.80 -31.11
N GLY A 119 3.55 -9.34 -32.10
CA GLY A 119 3.12 -9.33 -33.50
C GLY A 119 4.16 -8.70 -34.40
N GLN A 120 3.79 -8.50 -35.66
CA GLN A 120 4.61 -7.78 -36.64
C GLN A 120 3.98 -6.43 -36.95
N ILE A 121 4.81 -5.43 -37.22
CA ILE A 121 4.32 -4.13 -37.69
C ILE A 121 3.60 -4.33 -39.03
N CYS A 122 2.44 -3.67 -39.17
CA CYS A 122 1.66 -3.62 -40.39
C CYS A 122 1.08 -2.22 -40.59
N ASN A 123 0.65 -1.91 -41.82
CA ASN A 123 0.07 -0.62 -42.18
C ASN A 123 0.98 0.57 -41.85
N TRP A 124 2.29 0.36 -41.81
CA TRP A 124 3.26 1.43 -41.65
C TRP A 124 3.27 2.26 -42.92
N SER A 125 2.69 3.46 -42.87
CA SER A 125 2.91 4.45 -43.92
C SER A 125 4.43 4.67 -44.02
N MET A 126 5.03 4.71 -45.22
CA MET A 126 6.44 5.10 -45.47
C MET A 126 6.73 6.56 -45.04
N ALA A 127 6.45 6.82 -43.78
CA ALA A 127 6.64 8.04 -43.06
C ALA A 127 8.14 8.26 -42.94
N MET A 128 8.62 9.33 -43.57
CA MET A 128 10.00 9.80 -43.41
C MET A 128 11.08 8.80 -43.85
N GLY A 129 10.75 7.94 -44.82
CA GLY A 129 11.70 6.99 -45.42
C GLY A 129 12.06 5.79 -44.55
N LEU A 130 11.30 5.55 -43.47
CA LEU A 130 11.39 4.30 -42.69
C LEU A 130 10.40 3.28 -43.23
N ASP A 131 10.88 2.05 -43.43
CA ASP A 131 10.04 0.88 -43.68
C ASP A 131 10.15 -0.08 -42.49
N LEU A 132 9.05 -0.22 -41.75
CA LEU A 132 8.96 -1.07 -40.56
C LEU A 132 8.05 -2.28 -40.78
N ASP A 133 7.30 -2.36 -41.89
CA ASP A 133 6.34 -3.43 -42.11
C ASP A 133 7.03 -4.82 -42.10
N GLY A 134 6.37 -5.79 -41.48
CA GLY A 134 6.88 -7.17 -41.33
C GLY A 134 7.95 -7.36 -40.25
N LYS A 135 8.48 -6.29 -39.65
CA LYS A 135 9.40 -6.39 -38.50
C LYS A 135 8.65 -6.76 -37.23
N SER A 136 9.32 -7.44 -36.30
CA SER A 136 8.77 -7.63 -34.95
C SER A 136 8.66 -6.29 -34.22
N VAL A 137 7.78 -6.23 -33.21
CA VAL A 137 7.60 -5.02 -32.38
C VAL A 137 8.91 -4.58 -31.71
N ASP A 138 9.74 -5.52 -31.23
CA ASP A 138 11.00 -5.18 -30.57
C ASP A 138 12.05 -4.64 -31.55
N GLU A 139 12.19 -5.24 -32.74
CA GLU A 139 13.08 -4.72 -33.79
C GLU A 139 12.64 -3.33 -34.27
N ALA A 140 11.34 -3.14 -34.49
CA ALA A 140 10.79 -1.86 -34.90
C ALA A 140 10.97 -0.78 -33.83
N ARG A 141 10.84 -1.15 -32.54
CA ARG A 141 11.08 -0.24 -31.40
C ARG A 141 12.51 0.32 -31.44
N GLU A 142 13.52 -0.52 -31.61
CA GLU A 142 14.91 -0.04 -31.61
C GLU A 142 15.21 0.87 -32.80
N ILE A 143 14.77 0.49 -34.00
CA ILE A 143 14.93 1.34 -35.21
C ILE A 143 14.23 2.69 -35.02
N LEU A 144 13.01 2.68 -34.48
CA LEU A 144 12.23 3.89 -34.28
C LEU A 144 12.85 4.80 -33.22
N LEU A 145 13.36 4.25 -32.12
CA LEU A 145 14.03 5.02 -31.07
C LEU A 145 15.30 5.72 -31.59
N GLU A 146 16.13 5.00 -32.36
CA GLU A 146 17.32 5.58 -33.01
C GLU A 146 16.95 6.70 -33.99
N PHE A 147 15.93 6.47 -34.81
CA PHE A 147 15.44 7.46 -35.75
C PHE A 147 14.92 8.73 -35.05
N ILE A 148 14.07 8.57 -34.02
CA ILE A 148 13.51 9.70 -33.26
C ILE A 148 14.62 10.56 -32.66
N GLU A 149 15.66 9.94 -32.10
CA GLU A 149 16.81 10.64 -31.52
C GLU A 149 17.62 11.37 -32.58
N ARG A 150 17.90 10.70 -33.72
CA ARG A 150 18.63 11.30 -34.85
C ARG A 150 17.93 12.53 -35.42
N GLU A 151 16.61 12.48 -35.56
CA GLU A 151 15.80 13.59 -36.09
C GLU A 151 15.49 14.66 -35.04
N GLY A 152 15.96 14.51 -33.79
CA GLY A 152 15.71 15.47 -32.70
C GLY A 152 14.24 15.56 -32.28
N LYS A 153 13.45 14.51 -32.54
CA LYS A 153 12.00 14.46 -32.27
C LYS A 153 11.64 13.88 -30.90
N GLY A 154 12.64 13.38 -30.18
CA GLY A 154 12.48 12.79 -28.86
C GLY A 154 13.79 12.22 -28.34
N LYS A 155 13.74 11.66 -27.14
CA LYS A 155 14.86 11.00 -26.48
C LYS A 155 14.38 9.78 -25.71
N ARG A 156 15.21 8.75 -25.61
CA ARG A 156 14.96 7.63 -24.70
C ARG A 156 14.86 8.15 -23.26
N CYS A 157 13.89 7.63 -22.53
CA CYS A 157 13.66 7.99 -21.13
C CYS A 157 13.28 6.74 -20.34
N ILE A 158 13.85 6.58 -19.16
CA ILE A 158 13.43 5.58 -18.18
C ILE A 158 12.43 6.26 -17.25
N ASN A 159 11.23 5.69 -17.15
CA ASN A 159 10.19 6.20 -16.26
C ASN A 159 9.88 5.17 -15.17
N TYR A 160 9.65 5.66 -13.96
CA TYR A 160 9.26 4.84 -12.82
C TYR A 160 7.80 5.13 -12.46
N LYS A 161 7.07 4.08 -12.05
CA LYS A 161 5.76 4.24 -11.40
C LYS A 161 5.87 4.80 -9.98
N LEU A 162 7.05 4.66 -9.37
CA LEU A 162 7.34 5.23 -8.05
C LEU A 162 7.30 6.75 -8.13
N ARG A 163 6.61 7.37 -7.19
CA ARG A 163 6.56 8.83 -7.02
C ARG A 163 7.43 9.23 -5.84
N ASP A 164 7.81 10.51 -5.82
CA ASP A 164 8.44 11.10 -4.65
C ASP A 164 7.55 10.97 -3.42
N TRP A 165 8.20 10.83 -2.27
CA TRP A 165 7.52 10.61 -1.02
C TRP A 165 7.00 11.94 -0.48
N LEU A 166 5.67 12.11 -0.51
CA LEU A 166 4.99 13.18 0.22
C LEU A 166 5.23 13.02 1.73
N PHE A 167 6.19 13.79 2.24
CA PHE A 167 6.71 13.63 3.59
C PHE A 167 5.94 14.49 4.61
N SER A 168 5.51 15.71 4.27
CA SER A 168 4.87 16.64 5.21
C SER A 168 3.48 16.20 5.67
N ARG A 169 3.11 16.56 6.91
CA ARG A 169 1.78 16.32 7.50
C ARG A 169 1.25 17.58 8.18
N GLN A 170 -0.01 17.91 7.90
CA GLN A 170 -0.76 18.99 8.56
C GLN A 170 -1.35 18.45 9.88
N ARG A 171 -0.47 18.06 10.80
CA ARG A 171 -0.81 17.43 12.09
C ARG A 171 0.12 17.98 13.16
N TYR A 172 -0.35 17.93 14.41
CA TYR A 172 0.44 18.33 15.57
C TYR A 172 1.43 17.23 16.00
N TRP A 173 0.96 15.97 16.09
CA TRP A 173 1.76 14.89 16.67
C TRP A 173 2.74 14.27 15.67
N GLY A 174 3.88 14.94 15.49
CA GLY A 174 5.01 14.48 14.69
C GLY A 174 6.23 15.36 14.93
N GLU A 175 7.37 14.96 14.38
CA GLU A 175 8.62 15.71 14.51
C GLU A 175 8.54 17.01 13.70
N PRO A 176 8.82 18.19 14.29
CA PRO A 176 8.90 19.43 13.54
C PRO A 176 10.01 19.38 12.49
N PHE A 177 9.74 19.92 11.30
CA PHE A 177 10.82 20.12 10.33
C PHE A 177 11.83 21.15 10.85
N PRO A 178 13.14 20.91 10.72
CA PRO A 178 14.17 21.89 11.03
C PRO A 178 14.30 22.93 9.90
N ILE A 179 13.19 23.58 9.54
CA ILE A 179 13.08 24.56 8.47
C ILE A 179 12.46 25.85 9.02
N ILE A 180 13.03 26.99 8.61
CA ILE A 180 12.47 28.33 8.80
C ILE A 180 12.33 29.03 7.45
N PHE A 181 11.39 29.96 7.35
CA PHE A 181 11.14 30.80 6.20
C PHE A 181 11.54 32.24 6.51
N VAL A 182 12.46 32.78 5.72
CA VAL A 182 12.89 34.18 5.77
C VAL A 182 12.44 34.83 4.47
N ASP A 183 11.55 35.82 4.56
CA ASP A 183 10.94 36.47 3.38
C ASP A 183 10.36 35.46 2.36
N GLY A 184 9.77 34.37 2.87
CA GLY A 184 9.20 33.29 2.05
C GLY A 184 10.21 32.24 1.54
N VAL A 185 11.50 32.43 1.79
CA VAL A 185 12.56 31.49 1.37
C VAL A 185 12.86 30.49 2.48
N ALA A 186 12.73 29.19 2.18
CA ALA A 186 13.04 28.11 3.11
C ALA A 186 14.55 28.00 3.39
N GLN A 187 14.91 27.85 4.66
CA GLN A 187 16.28 27.66 5.13
C GLN A 187 16.32 26.59 6.23
N GLY A 188 17.35 25.75 6.22
CA GLY A 188 17.60 24.79 7.29
C GLY A 188 18.03 25.46 8.59
N VAL A 189 17.49 24.97 9.71
CA VAL A 189 17.97 25.31 11.06
C VAL A 189 19.40 24.78 11.23
N PRO A 190 20.33 25.54 11.81
CA PRO A 190 21.70 25.08 12.09
C PRO A 190 21.73 23.84 13.00
N ASN A 191 22.77 23.02 12.88
CA ASN A 191 22.87 21.75 13.62
C ASN A 191 22.95 21.98 15.14
N GLU A 192 23.60 23.06 15.56
CA GLU A 192 23.74 23.50 16.95
C GLU A 192 22.42 23.93 17.60
N ASP A 193 21.44 24.31 16.78
CA ASP A 193 20.11 24.75 17.23
C ASP A 193 19.08 23.60 17.20
N LEU A 194 19.52 22.38 16.86
CA LEU A 194 18.69 21.18 16.94
C LEU A 194 18.62 20.65 18.38
N PRO A 195 17.49 20.03 18.77
CA PRO A 195 16.28 19.80 17.97
C PRO A 195 15.30 20.99 17.99
N VAL A 196 14.56 21.17 16.88
CA VAL A 196 13.33 21.98 16.92
C VAL A 196 12.28 21.20 17.70
N THR A 197 12.06 21.62 18.93
CA THR A 197 11.19 20.89 19.87
C THR A 197 9.72 21.19 19.57
N LEU A 198 8.89 20.13 19.53
CA LEU A 198 7.44 20.26 19.42
C LEU A 198 6.90 20.99 20.66
N PRO A 199 6.11 22.07 20.52
CA PRO A 199 5.66 22.84 21.67
C PRO A 199 4.58 22.09 22.42
N GLU A 200 4.63 22.09 23.75
CA GLU A 200 3.52 21.57 24.58
C GLU A 200 2.32 22.51 24.47
N VAL A 201 1.13 21.94 24.22
CA VAL A 201 -0.13 22.69 24.09
C VAL A 201 -1.24 21.98 24.84
N GLU A 202 -2.22 22.76 25.33
CA GLU A 202 -3.42 22.20 25.97
C GLU A 202 -4.34 21.51 24.97
N THR A 203 -4.40 22.01 23.73
CA THR A 203 -5.23 21.45 22.67
C THR A 203 -4.47 21.39 21.35
N PHE A 204 -4.60 20.23 20.69
CA PHE A 204 -4.05 19.94 19.37
C PHE A 204 -5.17 19.67 18.35
N ALA A 205 -6.37 20.16 18.63
CA ALA A 205 -7.52 20.04 17.74
C ALA A 205 -7.20 20.65 16.35
N PRO A 206 -7.76 20.11 15.26
CA PRO A 206 -7.61 20.70 13.94
C PRO A 206 -8.04 22.18 13.93
N SER A 207 -7.27 23.03 13.25
CA SER A 207 -7.55 24.47 13.14
C SER A 207 -8.83 24.79 12.35
N GLY A 208 -9.35 23.83 11.59
CA GLY A 208 -10.46 24.04 10.65
C GLY A 208 -10.05 24.70 9.32
N THR A 209 -8.82 25.20 9.20
CA THR A 209 -8.28 25.83 7.97
C THR A 209 -7.64 24.82 7.01
N GLY A 210 -7.45 23.58 7.45
CA GLY A 210 -6.66 22.56 6.73
C GLY A 210 -5.16 22.64 7.00
N GLU A 211 -4.70 23.70 7.66
CA GLU A 211 -3.31 23.83 8.11
C GLU A 211 -3.01 23.01 9.37
N SER A 212 -1.73 22.87 9.68
CA SER A 212 -1.29 22.24 10.93
C SER A 212 -1.79 23.02 12.15
N PRO A 213 -2.15 22.34 13.27
CA PRO A 213 -2.43 23.01 14.54
C PRO A 213 -1.25 23.88 15.04
N LEU A 214 -0.03 23.61 14.58
CA LEU A 214 1.13 24.45 14.90
C LEU A 214 1.04 25.84 14.29
N ALA A 215 0.32 26.03 13.17
CA ALA A 215 0.26 27.29 12.44
C ALA A 215 -0.37 28.45 13.23
N VAL A 216 -1.22 28.15 14.22
CA VAL A 216 -1.89 29.13 15.06
C VAL A 216 -1.13 29.44 16.36
N LEU A 217 0.02 28.79 16.58
CA LEU A 217 0.85 28.99 17.77
C LEU A 217 1.86 30.11 17.53
N ASP A 218 1.40 31.36 17.58
CA ASP A 218 2.21 32.54 17.23
C ASP A 218 3.56 32.59 17.97
N GLN A 219 3.60 32.21 19.25
CA GLN A 219 4.83 32.22 20.04
C GLN A 219 5.87 31.19 19.59
N TRP A 220 5.43 30.10 18.95
CA TRP A 220 6.33 29.05 18.47
C TRP A 220 6.68 29.24 16.99
N VAL A 221 5.69 29.60 16.16
CA VAL A 221 5.87 29.78 14.71
C VAL A 221 6.76 30.97 14.42
N ASN A 222 6.54 32.10 15.09
CA ASN A 222 7.35 33.29 14.87
C ASN A 222 8.70 33.12 15.59
N THR A 223 9.79 33.22 14.84
CA THR A 223 11.17 33.05 15.32
C THR A 223 12.07 34.08 14.63
N THR A 224 13.35 34.08 14.96
CA THR A 224 14.38 34.83 14.24
C THR A 224 15.27 33.88 13.46
N CYS A 225 15.78 34.31 12.30
CA CYS A 225 16.78 33.56 11.56
C CYS A 225 18.09 33.52 12.35
N PRO A 226 18.64 32.34 12.72
CA PRO A 226 19.88 32.25 13.49
C PRO A 226 21.09 32.86 12.77
N LYS A 227 21.09 32.89 11.43
CA LYS A 227 22.21 33.40 10.63
C LYS A 227 22.19 34.91 10.43
N SER A 228 21.01 35.50 10.24
CA SER A 228 20.86 36.91 9.86
C SER A 228 20.18 37.79 10.91
N GLY A 229 19.56 37.19 11.93
CA GLY A 229 18.85 37.89 13.00
C GLY A 229 17.49 38.49 12.60
N VAL A 230 17.09 38.38 11.33
CA VAL A 230 15.82 38.93 10.84
C VAL A 230 14.62 38.06 11.24
N PRO A 231 13.39 38.61 11.28
CA PRO A 231 12.19 37.82 11.53
C PRO A 231 12.02 36.66 10.55
N ALA A 232 11.59 35.51 11.07
CA ALA A 232 11.37 34.28 10.32
C ALA A 232 10.16 33.52 10.86
N LYS A 233 9.64 32.56 10.08
CA LYS A 233 8.58 31.65 10.51
C LYS A 233 9.02 30.20 10.42
N ARG A 234 8.71 29.37 11.41
CA ARG A 234 8.97 27.92 11.35
C ARG A 234 8.07 27.24 10.32
N GLU A 235 8.55 26.16 9.71
CA GLU A 235 7.67 25.18 9.06
C GLU A 235 6.70 24.62 10.10
N THR A 236 5.41 24.59 9.75
CA THR A 236 4.33 24.23 10.68
C THR A 236 3.83 22.81 10.45
N ASN A 237 4.12 22.23 9.29
CA ASN A 237 3.92 20.81 9.07
C ASN A 237 4.89 20.00 9.92
N THR A 238 4.52 18.76 10.20
CA THR A 238 5.40 17.79 10.87
C THR A 238 5.79 16.69 9.90
N MET A 239 6.86 15.98 10.25
CA MET A 239 7.25 14.74 9.59
C MET A 239 6.18 13.65 9.84
N PRO A 240 6.08 12.63 8.97
CA PRO A 240 5.15 11.52 9.17
C PRO A 240 5.75 10.51 10.16
N GLN A 241 4.92 9.65 10.74
CA GLN A 241 5.36 8.59 11.66
C GLN A 241 6.47 7.68 11.11
N TRP A 242 6.55 7.56 9.77
CA TRP A 242 7.59 6.79 9.10
C TRP A 242 8.98 7.46 9.15
N ALA A 243 9.08 8.76 9.44
CA ALA A 243 10.38 9.42 9.60
C ALA A 243 11.24 8.76 10.67
N GLY A 244 10.64 8.37 11.81
CA GLY A 244 11.32 7.59 12.84
C GLY A 244 11.48 6.12 12.45
N SER A 245 10.42 5.49 11.91
CA SER A 245 10.44 4.05 11.64
C SER A 245 11.41 3.64 10.52
N CYS A 246 11.88 4.55 9.68
CA CYS A 246 12.80 4.19 8.60
C CYS A 246 14.25 3.95 9.04
N TRP A 247 14.62 4.22 10.28
CA TRP A 247 16.00 4.06 10.76
C TRP A 247 16.14 3.62 12.22
N TYR A 248 15.02 3.37 12.92
CA TYR A 248 14.99 2.95 14.33
C TYR A 248 15.86 1.74 14.67
N TYR A 249 16.05 0.80 13.73
CA TYR A 249 16.92 -0.36 13.92
C TYR A 249 18.38 0.03 14.15
N LEU A 250 18.84 1.15 13.57
CA LEU A 250 20.14 1.73 13.89
C LEU A 250 20.12 2.33 15.30
N ARG A 251 19.03 3.02 15.67
CA ARG A 251 18.95 3.66 16.98
C ARG A 251 18.92 2.66 18.13
N PHE A 252 18.42 1.43 17.92
CA PHE A 252 18.51 0.37 18.94
C PHE A 252 19.95 -0.05 19.27
N ILE A 253 20.89 0.09 18.33
CA ILE A 253 22.29 -0.25 18.54
C ILE A 253 22.96 0.75 19.49
N ASP A 254 22.64 2.04 19.36
CA ASP A 254 23.25 3.13 20.13
C ASP A 254 22.21 4.14 20.66
N PRO A 255 21.30 3.72 21.55
CA PRO A 255 20.09 4.50 21.89
C PRO A 255 20.36 5.72 22.77
N LYS A 256 21.53 5.80 23.40
CA LYS A 256 21.90 6.87 24.34
C LYS A 256 22.87 7.89 23.76
N ASN A 257 23.28 7.74 22.50
CA ASN A 257 24.21 8.68 21.88
C ASN A 257 23.49 9.97 21.50
N LEU A 258 23.85 11.07 22.15
CA LEU A 258 23.24 12.38 21.92
C LEU A 258 24.00 13.25 20.92
N THR A 259 25.11 12.74 20.37
CA THR A 259 26.05 13.52 19.55
C THR A 259 26.12 13.07 18.10
N LYS A 260 25.70 11.83 17.81
CA LYS A 260 25.71 11.22 16.49
C LYS A 260 24.47 10.35 16.31
N VAL A 261 24.16 10.04 15.04
CA VAL A 261 23.11 9.08 14.68
C VAL A 261 23.39 7.70 15.30
N ILE A 262 24.63 7.21 15.12
CA ILE A 262 25.12 5.92 15.63
C ILE A 262 26.65 5.95 15.74
N ASN A 263 27.25 5.22 16.70
CA ASN A 263 28.69 4.96 16.72
C ASN A 263 29.09 3.99 15.57
N PRO A 264 30.06 4.35 14.70
CA PRO A 264 30.47 3.51 13.57
C PRO A 264 30.97 2.10 13.94
N GLU A 265 31.65 1.95 15.06
CA GLU A 265 32.15 0.63 15.51
C GLU A 265 31.00 -0.28 15.95
N LEU A 266 30.00 0.29 16.63
CA LEU A 266 28.79 -0.44 17.00
C LEU A 266 27.93 -0.77 15.78
N GLU A 267 27.83 0.16 14.83
CA GLU A 267 27.12 -0.07 13.57
C GLU A 267 27.71 -1.25 12.82
N GLN A 268 29.04 -1.25 12.60
CA GLN A 268 29.72 -2.33 11.88
C GLN A 268 29.65 -3.69 12.59
N TYR A 269 29.56 -3.68 13.92
CA TYR A 269 29.43 -4.91 14.70
C TYR A 269 28.04 -5.55 14.55
N TRP A 270 26.97 -4.74 14.54
CA TRP A 270 25.59 -5.24 14.58
C TRP A 270 24.88 -5.28 13.22
N MET A 271 25.33 -4.51 12.23
CA MET A 271 24.69 -4.44 10.92
C MET A 271 25.31 -5.43 9.92
N PRO A 272 24.52 -5.96 8.96
CA PRO A 272 23.10 -5.71 8.76
C PRO A 272 22.21 -6.50 9.74
N VAL A 273 20.92 -6.18 9.84
CA VAL A 273 19.97 -7.01 10.60
C VAL A 273 19.84 -8.38 9.92
N ASP A 274 20.22 -9.46 10.60
CA ASP A 274 20.19 -10.81 10.06
C ASP A 274 18.78 -11.26 9.67
N LEU A 275 17.81 -11.04 10.55
CA LEU A 275 16.42 -11.45 10.39
C LEU A 275 15.46 -10.34 10.83
N TYR A 276 14.71 -9.81 9.87
CA TYR A 276 13.60 -8.91 10.09
C TYR A 276 12.28 -9.66 9.96
N VAL A 277 11.43 -9.58 10.98
CA VAL A 277 10.09 -10.21 11.01
C VAL A 277 9.04 -9.12 11.09
N GLY A 278 8.16 -9.03 10.09
CA GLY A 278 7.13 -8.00 10.01
C GLY A 278 5.98 -8.39 9.09
N GLY A 279 4.79 -7.81 9.27
CA GLY A 279 3.65 -8.16 8.43
C GLY A 279 3.82 -7.69 6.98
N VAL A 280 3.23 -8.41 6.03
CA VAL A 280 3.31 -8.09 4.59
C VAL A 280 2.72 -6.72 4.24
N GLU A 281 1.85 -6.18 5.10
CA GLU A 281 1.32 -4.82 4.98
C GLU A 281 2.39 -3.73 4.91
N HIS A 282 3.62 -4.02 5.33
CA HIS A 282 4.74 -3.09 5.32
C HIS A 282 5.65 -3.20 4.08
N ALA A 283 5.35 -4.10 3.13
CA ALA A 283 6.20 -4.39 1.96
C ALA A 283 6.47 -3.18 1.06
N VAL A 284 5.44 -2.37 0.76
CA VAL A 284 5.54 -1.26 -0.22
C VAL A 284 5.76 0.11 0.45
N LEU A 285 5.56 0.21 1.76
CA LEU A 285 5.74 1.45 2.53
C LEU A 285 7.02 1.38 3.38
N HIS A 286 6.87 0.99 4.64
CA HIS A 286 7.95 0.98 5.63
C HIS A 286 9.23 0.32 5.12
N LEU A 287 9.15 -0.89 4.53
CA LEU A 287 10.34 -1.60 4.06
C LEU A 287 11.03 -0.88 2.88
N LEU A 288 10.26 -0.26 1.98
CA LEU A 288 10.83 0.54 0.90
C LEU A 288 11.49 1.81 1.45
N TYR A 289 10.83 2.52 2.36
CA TYR A 289 11.35 3.75 2.95
C TYR A 289 12.57 3.51 3.85
N ALA A 290 12.60 2.41 4.61
CA ALA A 290 13.75 2.01 5.40
C ALA A 290 14.96 1.75 4.50
N ARG A 291 14.78 1.03 3.38
CA ARG A 291 15.84 0.82 2.39
C ARG A 291 16.30 2.13 1.75
N PHE A 292 15.37 3.02 1.39
CA PHE A 292 15.70 4.33 0.84
C PHE A 292 16.57 5.14 1.81
N TRP A 293 16.12 5.31 3.06
CA TRP A 293 16.88 6.04 4.08
C TRP A 293 18.22 5.39 4.39
N HIS A 294 18.28 4.06 4.45
CA HIS A 294 19.55 3.36 4.67
C HIS A 294 20.55 3.63 3.54
N LYS A 295 20.10 3.70 2.28
CA LYS A 295 20.96 4.06 1.14
C LYS A 295 21.43 5.50 1.20
N VAL A 296 20.55 6.43 1.58
CA VAL A 296 20.95 7.83 1.83
C VAL A 296 22.03 7.89 2.91
N LEU A 297 21.87 7.16 4.01
CA LEU A 297 22.88 7.08 5.09
C LEU A 297 24.17 6.41 4.63
N TYR A 298 24.09 5.40 3.77
CA TYR A 298 25.25 4.72 3.19
C TYR A 298 26.04 5.67 2.28
N ASP A 299 25.36 6.40 1.39
CA ASP A 299 25.97 7.39 0.50
C ASP A 299 26.59 8.55 1.30
N CYS A 300 26.03 8.88 2.47
CA CYS A 300 26.59 9.84 3.42
C CYS A 300 27.73 9.27 4.30
N GLY A 301 28.06 7.98 4.19
CA GLY A 301 29.10 7.32 4.98
C GLY A 301 28.75 7.08 6.47
N VAL A 302 27.47 7.14 6.84
CA VAL A 302 26.99 6.94 8.21
C VAL A 302 26.87 5.46 8.57
N VAL A 303 26.52 4.62 7.58
CA VAL A 303 26.39 3.16 7.72
C VAL A 303 27.32 2.44 6.75
N SER A 304 27.77 1.23 7.11
CA SER A 304 28.76 0.48 6.34
C SER A 304 28.15 -0.46 5.31
N THR A 305 26.84 -0.73 5.37
CA THR A 305 26.13 -1.67 4.50
C THR A 305 25.11 -0.97 3.60
N LYS A 306 24.86 -1.53 2.41
CA LYS A 306 23.95 -0.96 1.40
C LYS A 306 22.48 -1.30 1.64
N GLU A 307 22.20 -2.35 2.40
CA GLU A 307 20.86 -2.86 2.68
C GLU A 307 20.75 -3.17 4.17
N PRO A 308 19.65 -2.77 4.84
CA PRO A 308 19.55 -2.88 6.29
C PRO A 308 19.14 -4.27 6.79
N PHE A 309 18.49 -5.09 5.96
CA PHE A 309 17.89 -6.37 6.35
C PHE A 309 18.39 -7.48 5.42
N GLN A 310 19.03 -8.52 5.98
CA GLN A 310 19.56 -9.65 5.21
C GLN A 310 18.48 -10.67 4.86
N ARG A 311 17.63 -11.01 5.84
CA ARG A 311 16.48 -11.89 5.65
C ARG A 311 15.21 -11.20 6.13
N LEU A 312 14.18 -11.21 5.30
CA LEU A 312 12.83 -10.78 5.66
C LEU A 312 11.92 -12.01 5.78
N VAL A 313 11.16 -12.10 6.85
CA VAL A 313 10.09 -13.08 7.01
C VAL A 313 8.79 -12.34 7.28
N ASN A 314 7.80 -12.55 6.43
CA ASN A 314 6.49 -11.94 6.59
C ASN A 314 5.59 -12.87 7.41
N GLN A 315 5.29 -12.54 8.67
CA GLN A 315 4.33 -13.34 9.42
C GLN A 315 2.93 -13.20 8.83
N GLY A 316 2.19 -14.31 8.84
CA GLY A 316 0.78 -14.31 8.50
C GLY A 316 -0.05 -13.65 9.60
N MET A 317 -1.16 -13.01 9.20
CA MET A 317 -2.06 -12.36 10.15
C MET A 317 -2.79 -13.39 11.01
N ILE A 318 -2.92 -13.09 12.31
CA ILE A 318 -3.84 -13.80 13.19
C ILE A 318 -5.20 -13.08 13.12
N LEU A 319 -6.22 -13.81 12.70
CA LEU A 319 -7.60 -13.33 12.61
C LEU A 319 -8.30 -13.57 13.96
N GLY A 320 -9.44 -12.91 14.16
CA GLY A 320 -10.34 -13.20 15.28
C GLY A 320 -10.86 -14.64 15.26
N GLU A 321 -11.72 -14.96 16.23
CA GLU A 321 -12.46 -16.21 16.20
C GLU A 321 -13.34 -16.28 14.95
N VAL A 322 -13.65 -17.51 14.52
CA VAL A 322 -14.53 -17.73 13.38
C VAL A 322 -15.94 -17.28 13.75
N GLU A 323 -16.50 -16.37 12.97
CA GLU A 323 -17.89 -15.95 13.07
C GLU A 323 -18.72 -16.79 12.10
N TYR A 324 -19.87 -17.29 12.55
CA TYR A 324 -20.82 -18.02 11.72
C TYR A 324 -22.02 -17.14 11.39
N THR A 325 -22.37 -17.05 10.11
CA THR A 325 -23.51 -16.27 9.61
C THR A 325 -24.49 -17.21 8.92
N GLY A 326 -25.71 -17.24 9.44
CA GLY A 326 -26.88 -17.83 8.78
C GLY A 326 -27.69 -16.76 8.08
N TYR A 327 -28.51 -17.16 7.10
CA TYR A 327 -29.40 -16.25 6.40
C TYR A 327 -30.84 -16.68 6.62
N ARG A 328 -31.73 -15.72 6.85
CA ARG A 328 -33.13 -16.00 7.19
C ARG A 328 -34.07 -15.20 6.32
N LEU A 329 -35.10 -15.84 5.80
CA LEU A 329 -36.21 -15.16 5.12
C LEU A 329 -37.10 -14.43 6.15
N ALA A 330 -37.96 -13.55 5.67
CA ALA A 330 -38.89 -12.79 6.51
C ALA A 330 -39.82 -13.67 7.37
N ASP A 331 -40.10 -14.91 6.93
CA ASP A 331 -40.91 -15.89 7.65
C ASP A 331 -40.16 -16.63 8.78
N GLY A 332 -38.86 -16.37 8.92
CA GLY A 332 -38.00 -17.01 9.91
C GLY A 332 -37.27 -18.27 9.43
N THR A 333 -37.49 -18.70 8.19
CA THR A 333 -36.87 -19.90 7.62
C THR A 333 -35.41 -19.63 7.26
N PHE A 334 -34.50 -20.51 7.68
CA PHE A 334 -33.10 -20.41 7.30
C PHE A 334 -32.88 -20.85 5.84
N VAL A 335 -32.06 -20.08 5.13
CA VAL A 335 -31.61 -20.37 3.77
C VAL A 335 -30.14 -20.76 3.80
N SER A 336 -29.82 -21.83 3.08
CA SER A 336 -28.45 -22.33 2.92
C SER A 336 -27.57 -21.27 2.26
N ALA A 337 -26.44 -20.93 2.86
CA ALA A 337 -25.57 -19.83 2.44
C ALA A 337 -25.14 -19.88 0.95
N ARG A 338 -25.02 -21.08 0.36
CA ARG A 338 -24.73 -21.28 -1.07
C ARG A 338 -25.80 -20.75 -2.03
N ARG A 339 -26.99 -20.42 -1.52
CA ARG A 339 -28.13 -19.86 -2.27
C ARG A 339 -28.29 -18.37 -2.04
N VAL A 340 -27.34 -17.71 -1.40
CA VAL A 340 -27.44 -16.29 -1.03
C VAL A 340 -26.30 -15.50 -1.68
N ASP A 341 -26.64 -14.38 -2.29
CA ASP A 341 -25.68 -13.32 -2.55
C ASP A 341 -25.46 -12.55 -1.24
N ALA A 342 -24.29 -12.72 -0.64
CA ALA A 342 -23.99 -12.14 0.68
C ALA A 342 -23.76 -10.62 0.62
N ASP A 343 -23.48 -10.06 -0.55
CA ASP A 343 -23.26 -8.63 -0.74
C ASP A 343 -24.58 -7.90 -0.99
N GLU A 344 -25.49 -8.51 -1.77
CA GLU A 344 -26.82 -7.97 -2.04
C GLU A 344 -27.87 -8.36 -0.96
N LEU A 345 -27.57 -9.33 -0.10
CA LEU A 345 -28.48 -9.91 0.90
C LEU A 345 -29.80 -10.43 0.29
N ILE A 346 -29.68 -11.14 -0.82
CA ILE A 346 -30.81 -11.77 -1.51
C ILE A 346 -30.52 -13.23 -1.84
N THR A 347 -31.57 -14.01 -2.05
CA THR A 347 -31.47 -15.35 -2.61
C THR A 347 -31.08 -15.31 -4.10
N LEU A 348 -30.20 -16.21 -4.52
CA LEU A 348 -29.70 -16.27 -5.90
C LEU A 348 -30.77 -16.78 -6.88
N ASP A 349 -31.68 -17.64 -6.42
CA ASP A 349 -32.68 -18.28 -7.25
C ASP A 349 -34.00 -17.52 -7.32
N THR A 350 -34.50 -17.01 -6.18
CA THR A 350 -35.79 -16.31 -6.11
C THR A 350 -35.67 -14.79 -6.02
N ARG A 351 -34.46 -14.26 -5.76
CA ARG A 351 -34.20 -12.83 -5.50
C ARG A 351 -35.03 -12.24 -4.36
N GLU A 352 -35.43 -13.07 -3.41
CA GLU A 352 -36.05 -12.65 -2.15
C GLU A 352 -35.00 -12.14 -1.17
N ASP A 353 -35.34 -11.09 -0.43
CA ASP A 353 -34.50 -10.51 0.61
C ASP A 353 -34.26 -11.50 1.76
N VAL A 354 -33.04 -11.51 2.28
CA VAL A 354 -32.66 -12.28 3.46
C VAL A 354 -32.01 -11.40 4.52
N GLU A 355 -32.22 -11.75 5.78
CA GLU A 355 -31.53 -11.18 6.92
C GLU A 355 -30.28 -12.01 7.25
N ALA A 356 -29.12 -11.39 7.37
CA ALA A 356 -27.91 -12.04 7.88
C ALA A 356 -27.92 -12.06 9.42
N VAL A 357 -27.81 -13.26 10.01
CA VAL A 357 -27.91 -13.48 11.45
C VAL A 357 -26.66 -14.18 11.96
N ASN A 358 -26.10 -13.70 13.07
CA ASN A 358 -25.00 -14.38 13.75
C ASN A 358 -25.51 -15.69 14.37
N VAL A 359 -24.84 -16.80 14.06
CA VAL A 359 -25.14 -18.13 14.60
C VAL A 359 -24.08 -18.46 15.64
N LEU A 360 -24.51 -18.86 16.83
CA LEU A 360 -23.61 -19.21 17.91
C LEU A 360 -22.79 -20.46 17.55
N ASN A 361 -21.53 -20.49 17.99
CA ASN A 361 -20.62 -21.63 17.77
C ASN A 361 -21.22 -22.97 18.24
N GLU A 362 -22.03 -22.96 19.30
CA GLU A 362 -22.67 -24.16 19.84
C GLU A 362 -23.80 -24.71 18.97
N ASP A 363 -24.37 -23.90 18.07
CA ASP A 363 -25.44 -24.28 17.15
C ASP A 363 -24.92 -24.73 15.78
N VAL A 364 -23.60 -24.71 15.58
CA VAL A 364 -22.95 -25.06 14.32
C VAL A 364 -22.22 -26.40 14.43
N GLU A 365 -22.32 -27.21 13.39
CA GLU A 365 -21.58 -28.45 13.21
C GLU A 365 -20.71 -28.37 11.95
N LYS A 366 -19.48 -28.88 12.02
CA LYS A 366 -18.61 -28.99 10.85
C LYS A 366 -18.92 -30.30 10.11
N GLU A 367 -19.34 -30.21 8.85
CA GLU A 367 -19.48 -31.36 7.95
C GLU A 367 -18.51 -31.26 6.77
N LYS A 368 -17.51 -32.14 6.75
CA LYS A 368 -16.40 -32.15 5.77
C LYS A 368 -15.72 -30.76 5.69
N GLU A 369 -15.87 -30.07 4.56
CA GLU A 369 -15.30 -28.75 4.26
C GLU A 369 -16.27 -27.59 4.51
N SER A 370 -17.44 -27.85 5.10
CA SER A 370 -18.48 -26.84 5.31
C SER A 370 -18.99 -26.84 6.75
N PHE A 371 -19.71 -25.77 7.10
CA PHE A 371 -20.35 -25.61 8.39
C PHE A 371 -21.87 -25.54 8.18
N VAL A 372 -22.61 -26.25 9.01
CA VAL A 372 -24.07 -26.38 8.92
C VAL A 372 -24.73 -26.11 10.27
N LEU A 373 -26.01 -25.76 10.25
CA LEU A 373 -26.79 -25.67 11.48
C LEU A 373 -27.01 -27.07 12.07
N LYS A 374 -26.86 -27.21 13.39
CA LYS A 374 -27.19 -28.45 14.10
C LYS A 374 -28.67 -28.81 14.01
N SER A 375 -29.54 -27.80 13.97
CA SER A 375 -30.99 -27.99 13.86
C SER A 375 -31.41 -28.48 12.47
N ASP A 376 -30.66 -28.15 11.42
CA ASP A 376 -30.87 -28.66 10.05
C ASP A 376 -29.55 -28.70 9.28
N LYS A 377 -29.03 -29.91 9.09
CA LYS A 377 -27.75 -30.18 8.42
C LYS A 377 -27.75 -29.81 6.93
N ASN A 378 -28.90 -29.51 6.32
CA ASN A 378 -28.96 -29.05 4.92
C ASN A 378 -28.72 -27.54 4.77
N VAL A 379 -28.76 -26.79 5.87
CA VAL A 379 -28.53 -25.35 5.90
C VAL A 379 -27.06 -25.09 6.16
N LEU A 380 -26.34 -24.66 5.11
CA LEU A 380 -24.96 -24.21 5.24
C LEU A 380 -24.95 -22.80 5.85
N VAL A 381 -24.01 -22.56 6.75
CA VAL A 381 -23.70 -21.23 7.28
C VAL A 381 -22.38 -20.74 6.71
N HIS A 382 -22.25 -19.43 6.53
CA HIS A 382 -20.97 -18.81 6.20
C HIS A 382 -20.08 -18.77 7.43
N ALA A 383 -18.88 -19.35 7.34
CA ALA A 383 -17.89 -19.31 8.38
C ALA A 383 -16.74 -18.40 7.95
N ARG A 384 -16.51 -17.31 8.67
CA ARG A 384 -15.46 -16.34 8.32
C ARG A 384 -14.78 -15.81 9.57
N ALA A 385 -13.46 -15.84 9.56
CA ALA A 385 -12.66 -15.09 10.53
C ALA A 385 -12.26 -13.75 9.91
N HIS A 386 -12.35 -12.69 10.70
CA HIS A 386 -11.99 -11.33 10.29
C HIS A 386 -10.70 -10.88 10.96
N LYS A 387 -9.97 -9.96 10.34
CA LYS A 387 -8.82 -9.31 10.99
C LYS A 387 -9.25 -8.73 12.33
N MET A 388 -8.46 -8.97 13.38
CA MET A 388 -8.73 -8.38 14.69
C MET A 388 -8.64 -6.85 14.60
N SER A 389 -9.64 -6.15 15.13
CA SER A 389 -9.67 -4.69 15.17
C SER A 389 -10.53 -4.19 16.32
N LYS A 390 -10.13 -3.06 16.93
CA LYS A 390 -10.91 -2.43 18.01
C LYS A 390 -12.33 -2.08 17.56
N SER A 391 -12.49 -1.61 16.33
CA SER A 391 -13.79 -1.24 15.76
C SER A 391 -14.75 -2.42 15.61
N ARG A 392 -14.24 -3.65 15.43
CA ARG A 392 -15.07 -4.86 15.40
C ARG A 392 -15.28 -5.50 16.77
N GLY A 393 -14.55 -5.05 17.80
CA GLY A 393 -14.61 -5.66 19.13
C GLY A 393 -14.11 -7.12 19.20
N ASN A 394 -13.47 -7.62 18.15
CA ASN A 394 -13.03 -9.02 18.03
C ASN A 394 -11.55 -9.23 18.40
N VAL A 395 -10.97 -8.29 19.16
CA VAL A 395 -9.57 -8.36 19.60
C VAL A 395 -9.50 -9.29 20.81
N VAL A 396 -8.66 -10.31 20.71
CA VAL A 396 -8.29 -11.13 21.86
C VAL A 396 -7.16 -10.42 22.60
N ASN A 397 -7.42 -10.03 23.84
CA ASN A 397 -6.40 -9.38 24.67
C ASN A 397 -5.39 -10.44 25.16
N PRO A 398 -4.08 -10.33 24.81
CA PRO A 398 -3.07 -11.28 25.29
C PRO A 398 -2.97 -11.32 26.81
N ASP A 399 -3.23 -10.21 27.52
CA ASP A 399 -3.12 -10.15 28.98
C ASP A 399 -4.11 -11.12 29.64
N THR A 400 -5.36 -11.17 29.16
CA THR A 400 -6.37 -12.12 29.65
C THR A 400 -5.92 -13.57 29.44
N ILE A 401 -5.34 -13.89 28.28
CA ILE A 401 -4.84 -15.24 28.00
C ILE A 401 -3.65 -15.60 28.92
N ILE A 402 -2.79 -14.63 29.22
CA ILE A 402 -1.64 -14.81 30.11
C ILE A 402 -2.10 -15.04 31.55
N GLU A 403 -3.10 -14.30 32.02
CA GLU A 403 -3.69 -14.47 33.35
C GLU A 403 -4.32 -15.86 33.50
N ASP A 404 -5.07 -16.32 32.48
CA ASP A 404 -5.79 -17.59 32.54
C ASP A 404 -4.91 -18.83 32.34
N TYR A 405 -3.89 -18.75 31.46
CA TYR A 405 -3.13 -19.91 31.00
C TYR A 405 -1.61 -19.79 31.13
N GLY A 406 -1.09 -18.59 31.39
CA GLY A 406 0.34 -18.29 31.46
C GLY A 406 0.98 -17.93 30.12
N ALA A 407 2.06 -17.15 30.18
CA ALA A 407 2.77 -16.64 29.00
C ALA A 407 3.33 -17.76 28.10
N ASP A 408 3.82 -18.84 28.67
CA ASP A 408 4.36 -19.97 27.89
C ASP A 408 3.28 -20.72 27.11
N ALA A 409 2.07 -20.84 27.68
CA ALA A 409 0.95 -21.45 26.97
C ALA A 409 0.56 -20.62 25.75
N LEU A 410 0.51 -19.29 25.88
CA LEU A 410 0.28 -18.37 24.77
C LEU A 410 1.38 -18.48 23.70
N ARG A 411 2.66 -18.38 24.09
CA ARG A 411 3.80 -18.48 23.17
C ARG A 411 3.80 -19.81 22.41
N CYS A 412 3.62 -20.91 23.13
CA CYS A 412 3.55 -22.26 22.55
C CYS A 412 2.36 -22.39 21.59
N TYR A 413 1.20 -21.83 21.96
CA TYR A 413 0.02 -21.83 21.09
C TYR A 413 0.31 -21.10 19.79
N LEU A 414 0.80 -19.87 19.85
CA LEU A 414 1.13 -19.08 18.66
C LEU A 414 2.07 -19.81 17.69
N MET A 415 3.03 -20.58 18.22
CA MET A 415 3.96 -21.37 17.41
C MET A 415 3.36 -22.71 16.93
N PHE A 416 2.35 -23.25 17.61
CA PHE A 416 1.65 -24.49 17.24
C PHE A 416 0.50 -24.29 16.26
N MET A 417 0.06 -23.04 16.03
CA MET A 417 -1.02 -22.77 15.06
C MET A 417 -0.66 -23.19 13.62
N GLY A 418 0.63 -23.34 13.30
CA GLY A 418 1.13 -23.77 12.00
C GLY A 418 2.26 -22.87 11.48
N PRO A 419 2.63 -22.98 10.19
CA PRO A 419 3.75 -22.22 9.61
C PRO A 419 3.59 -20.70 9.80
N LEU A 420 4.63 -20.01 10.26
CA LEU A 420 4.60 -18.59 10.65
C LEU A 420 3.97 -17.66 9.59
N GLU A 421 4.22 -17.94 8.31
CA GLU A 421 3.81 -17.12 7.16
C GLU A 421 2.32 -17.22 6.81
N GLN A 422 1.62 -18.23 7.31
CA GLN A 422 0.20 -18.45 7.00
C GLN A 422 -0.72 -17.61 7.88
N VAL A 423 -1.80 -17.09 7.27
CA VAL A 423 -2.92 -16.45 7.98
C VAL A 423 -3.73 -17.51 8.73
N LYS A 424 -4.09 -17.24 9.99
CA LYS A 424 -4.74 -18.24 10.85
C LYS A 424 -5.83 -17.62 11.72
N PRO A 425 -7.01 -18.26 11.87
CA PRO A 425 -8.00 -17.84 12.84
C PRO A 425 -7.55 -18.15 14.26
N TRP A 426 -7.89 -17.26 15.20
CA TRP A 426 -7.72 -17.52 16.62
C TRP A 426 -8.68 -18.61 17.11
N ASN A 427 -8.23 -19.45 18.05
CA ASN A 427 -9.06 -20.44 18.72
C ASN A 427 -8.62 -20.59 20.18
N THR A 428 -9.44 -20.08 21.10
CA THR A 428 -9.17 -20.11 22.55
C THR A 428 -9.05 -21.53 23.12
N ASN A 429 -9.72 -22.54 22.55
CA ASN A 429 -9.53 -23.93 22.99
C ASN A 429 -8.09 -24.44 22.73
N GLY A 430 -7.40 -23.84 21.76
CA GLY A 430 -6.01 -24.15 21.44
C GLY A 430 -5.03 -23.77 22.55
N THR A 431 -5.23 -22.63 23.23
CA THR A 431 -4.37 -22.21 24.35
C THR A 431 -4.54 -23.12 25.57
N GLN A 432 -5.77 -23.58 25.84
CA GLN A 432 -6.01 -24.60 26.87
C GLN A 432 -5.30 -25.93 26.52
N GLY A 433 -5.21 -26.27 25.23
CA GLY A 433 -4.46 -27.43 24.75
C GLY A 433 -2.96 -27.32 25.05
N THR A 434 -2.35 -26.17 24.79
CA THR A 434 -0.92 -25.95 25.07
C THR A 434 -0.62 -25.84 26.56
N ALA A 435 -1.50 -25.24 27.37
CA ALA A 435 -1.36 -25.24 28.83
C ALA A 435 -1.36 -26.67 29.41
N ARG A 436 -2.25 -27.54 28.90
CA ARG A 436 -2.28 -28.97 29.26
C ARG A 436 -1.02 -29.70 28.80
N PHE A 437 -0.52 -29.41 27.61
CA PHE A 437 0.74 -29.97 27.12
C PHE A 437 1.92 -29.59 28.04
N LEU A 438 2.07 -28.31 28.39
CA LEU A 438 3.12 -27.84 29.31
C LEU A 438 2.98 -28.47 30.70
N SER A 439 1.75 -28.59 31.21
CA SER A 439 1.48 -29.27 32.48
C SER A 439 1.89 -30.74 32.45
N ARG A 440 1.74 -31.43 31.31
CA ARG A 440 2.21 -32.82 31.14
C ARG A 440 3.73 -32.90 31.11
N VAL A 441 4.40 -31.98 30.39
CA VAL A 441 5.87 -31.90 30.40
C VAL A 441 6.38 -31.69 31.82
N TRP A 442 5.78 -30.78 32.57
CA TRP A 442 6.12 -30.54 33.97
C TRP A 442 5.98 -31.81 34.83
N ARG A 443 4.88 -32.54 34.72
CA ARG A 443 4.65 -33.80 35.47
C ARG A 443 5.61 -34.93 35.08
N LEU A 444 6.14 -34.94 33.86
CA LEU A 444 7.15 -35.91 33.45
C LEU A 444 8.51 -35.59 34.08
N VAL A 445 8.80 -34.31 34.28
CA VAL A 445 10.07 -33.84 34.86
C VAL A 445 10.05 -33.83 36.38
N MET A 446 8.89 -33.62 37.01
CA MET A 446 8.74 -33.49 38.46
C MET A 446 8.14 -34.74 39.12
N GLU A 447 8.66 -35.10 40.28
CA GLU A 447 8.20 -36.21 41.11
C GLU A 447 6.99 -35.78 41.96
N GLY A 448 5.79 -36.07 41.45
CA GLY A 448 4.53 -35.83 42.17
C GLY A 448 4.35 -34.38 42.66
N THR A 449 3.49 -34.19 43.66
CA THR A 449 3.26 -32.88 44.30
C THR A 449 4.35 -32.51 45.33
N GLY A 450 5.38 -33.35 45.49
CA GLY A 450 6.39 -33.25 46.55
C GLY A 450 7.62 -32.40 46.22
N GLY A 451 7.78 -31.94 44.98
CA GLY A 451 8.79 -30.95 44.61
C GLY A 451 10.19 -31.48 44.24
N GLY A 452 10.34 -32.79 43.97
CA GLY A 452 11.60 -33.38 43.46
C GLY A 452 11.63 -33.49 41.92
N LEU A 453 12.82 -33.70 41.33
CA LEU A 453 12.94 -34.12 39.92
C LEU A 453 12.64 -35.61 39.81
N ALA A 454 11.97 -36.03 38.73
CA ALA A 454 11.71 -37.43 38.44
C ALA A 454 13.04 -38.20 38.31
N PRO A 455 13.16 -39.44 38.87
CA PRO A 455 14.41 -40.21 38.85
C PRO A 455 15.01 -40.42 37.46
N ALA A 456 14.16 -40.50 36.42
CA ALA A 456 14.58 -40.63 35.03
C ALA A 456 15.37 -39.41 34.50
N VAL A 457 15.19 -38.23 35.10
CA VAL A 457 15.92 -37.00 34.76
C VAL A 457 17.25 -36.90 35.51
N VAL A 458 17.30 -37.40 36.76
CA VAL A 458 18.49 -37.30 37.62
C VAL A 458 19.58 -38.31 37.22
N ASN A 459 19.20 -39.50 36.74
CA ASN A 459 20.13 -40.59 36.44
C ASN A 459 20.96 -40.41 35.14
N SER A 460 20.69 -39.40 34.31
CA SER A 460 21.46 -39.15 33.08
C SER A 460 22.76 -38.35 33.29
N THR A 461 22.98 -37.78 34.49
CA THR A 461 24.13 -36.91 34.76
C THR A 461 25.42 -37.65 35.12
N SER A 462 25.36 -38.94 35.47
CA SER A 462 26.57 -39.73 35.83
C SER A 462 27.31 -40.33 34.62
N ALA A 463 26.77 -40.22 33.41
CA ALA A 463 27.34 -40.83 32.19
C ALA A 463 28.15 -39.85 31.31
N LEU A 464 28.26 -38.57 31.70
CA LEU A 464 28.93 -37.52 30.92
C LEU A 464 30.12 -36.86 31.65
N ALA A 465 30.74 -37.55 32.60
CA ALA A 465 32.04 -37.12 33.12
C ALA A 465 33.11 -37.39 32.04
N PRO A 466 33.90 -36.38 31.59
CA PRO A 466 34.99 -36.61 30.66
C PRO A 466 36.07 -37.43 31.36
N GLY A 467 36.41 -38.58 30.78
CA GLY A 467 37.61 -39.36 31.14
C GLY A 467 38.86 -38.81 30.48
#